data_AF-A0A1I4NE57-F1
#
_entry.id   AF-A0A1I4NE57-F1
#
_cell.length_a   1.000
_cell.length_b   1.000
_cell.length_c   1.000
_cell.angle_alpha   90.00
_cell.angle_beta   90.00
_cell.angle_gamma   90.00
#
_symmetry.space_group_name_H-M   'P 1'
#
loop_
_entity.id
_entity.type
_entity.pdbx_description
1 polymer ?
#
loop_
_entity_poly.entity_id
_entity_poly.type
_entity_poly.pdbx_seq_one_letter_code
_entity_poly.pdbx_strand_id
1 'polypeptide(L)'
;MRKHELDLLANAVDSFNEALAKYRVAEGGDVTAYKFAIIHFAHFLELLFKYYVTQSHPLLIYKNPFAKDVERQQTIGLWEAVQFLRNEGHVIAPEFQKDLEWLKKLRNSIEHYKFTMELREVRFTLGRLTQALLEFNDYIADFDIRDHIDSNNLGVFETLSDEYKAEVAAAQKQAEEESETDQAESCLYCGNDTAALIEKTYKCFYCQEEDPILECCVCGCDERRYNMSLWNDEHEDYICEGCEDRISNM
;
A
#
# COMPACT_ATOMS: atom_id res chain seq x y z
N MET A 1 -17.68 -20.77 32.17
CA MET A 1 -17.49 -19.90 31.00
C MET A 1 -16.29 -20.41 30.22
N ARG A 2 -16.35 -20.45 28.89
CA ARG A 2 -15.16 -20.64 28.06
C ARG A 2 -14.49 -19.28 27.89
N LYS A 3 -13.19 -19.19 28.15
CA LYS A 3 -12.36 -18.01 27.90
C LYS A 3 -11.71 -18.19 26.52
N HIS A 4 -11.71 -17.15 25.71
CA HIS A 4 -11.02 -17.12 24.42
C HIS A 4 -9.97 -16.01 24.50
N GLU A 5 -8.73 -16.34 24.19
CA GLU A 5 -7.58 -15.44 24.28
C GLU A 5 -6.73 -15.61 23.03
N LEU A 6 -6.34 -14.48 22.45
CA LEU A 6 -5.39 -14.40 21.34
C LEU A 6 -4.33 -13.39 21.76
N ASP A 7 -3.07 -13.69 21.44
CA ASP A 7 -2.04 -12.66 21.47
C ASP A 7 -2.17 -11.75 20.24
N LEU A 8 -1.27 -10.77 20.14
CA LEU A 8 -1.32 -9.76 19.07
C LEU A 8 -1.14 -10.37 17.68
N LEU A 9 -0.22 -11.32 17.52
CA LEU A 9 0.05 -11.97 16.24
C LEU A 9 -1.12 -12.88 15.84
N ALA A 10 -1.60 -13.70 16.78
CA ALA A 10 -2.74 -14.59 16.54
C ALA A 10 -4.00 -13.80 16.16
N ASN A 11 -4.23 -12.63 16.76
CA ASN A 11 -5.34 -11.74 16.42
C ASN A 11 -5.15 -11.06 15.04
N ALA A 12 -3.91 -10.70 14.69
CA ALA A 12 -3.59 -10.18 13.35
C ALA A 12 -3.88 -11.24 12.28
N VAL A 13 -3.37 -12.46 12.48
CA VAL A 13 -3.55 -13.61 11.58
C VAL A 13 -5.03 -13.99 11.44
N ASP A 14 -5.79 -14.03 12.54
CA ASP A 14 -7.23 -14.29 12.51
C ASP A 14 -7.95 -13.26 11.62
N SER A 15 -7.59 -11.98 11.78
CA SER A 15 -8.12 -10.91 10.93
C SER A 15 -7.73 -11.07 9.46
N PHE A 16 -6.53 -11.55 9.17
CA PHE A 16 -6.10 -11.80 7.79
C PHE A 16 -6.90 -12.94 7.16
N ASN A 17 -7.08 -14.04 7.90
CA ASN A 17 -7.90 -15.17 7.46
C ASN A 17 -9.34 -14.75 7.19
N GLU A 18 -9.93 -13.90 8.04
CA GLU A 18 -11.27 -13.36 7.79
C GLU A 18 -11.30 -12.46 6.56
N ALA A 19 -10.25 -11.66 6.32
CA ALA A 19 -10.13 -10.84 5.11
C ALA A 19 -10.13 -11.70 3.83
N LEU A 20 -9.32 -12.76 3.80
CA LEU A 20 -9.24 -13.70 2.68
C LEU A 20 -10.56 -14.46 2.47
N ALA A 21 -11.21 -14.88 3.55
CA ALA A 21 -12.50 -15.54 3.47
C ALA A 21 -13.57 -14.61 2.85
N LYS A 22 -13.59 -13.33 3.24
CA LYS A 22 -14.51 -12.32 2.69
C LYS A 22 -14.17 -11.96 1.25
N TYR A 23 -12.89 -11.89 0.89
CA TYR A 23 -12.46 -11.71 -0.50
C TYR A 23 -12.99 -12.85 -1.38
N ARG A 24 -12.84 -14.11 -0.95
CA ARG A 24 -13.39 -15.27 -1.69
C ARG A 24 -14.90 -15.21 -1.85
N VAL A 25 -15.64 -14.78 -0.83
CA VAL A 25 -17.10 -14.60 -0.95
C VAL A 25 -17.43 -13.53 -2.00
N ALA A 26 -16.62 -12.47 -2.09
CA ALA A 26 -16.77 -11.44 -3.10
C ALA A 26 -16.48 -11.94 -4.51
N GLU A 27 -15.41 -12.73 -4.70
CA GLU A 27 -15.12 -13.44 -5.95
C GLU A 27 -16.28 -14.35 -6.39
N GLY A 28 -16.98 -14.96 -5.42
CA GLY A 28 -18.16 -15.79 -5.65
C GLY A 28 -19.42 -15.04 -6.08
N GLY A 29 -19.35 -13.70 -6.22
CA GLY A 29 -20.42 -12.86 -6.74
C GLY A 29 -21.08 -11.93 -5.72
N ASP A 30 -20.78 -12.05 -4.43
CA ASP A 30 -21.27 -11.08 -3.43
C ASP A 30 -20.29 -9.92 -3.27
N VAL A 31 -20.39 -8.96 -4.19
CA VAL A 31 -19.55 -7.75 -4.21
C VAL A 31 -19.57 -6.96 -2.89
N THR A 32 -20.60 -7.11 -2.06
CA THR A 32 -20.68 -6.45 -0.75
C THR A 32 -19.59 -6.96 0.19
N ALA A 33 -19.13 -8.21 0.00
CA ALA A 33 -18.12 -8.82 0.84
C ALA A 33 -16.73 -8.16 0.71
N TYR A 34 -16.44 -7.46 -0.40
CA TYR A 34 -15.18 -6.69 -0.54
C TYR A 34 -14.99 -5.67 0.57
N LYS A 35 -16.05 -4.98 1.00
CA LYS A 35 -15.93 -3.98 2.07
C LYS A 35 -15.47 -4.61 3.39
N PHE A 36 -15.90 -5.84 3.66
CA PHE A 36 -15.47 -6.58 4.85
C PHE A 36 -14.04 -7.10 4.69
N ALA A 37 -13.67 -7.57 3.50
CA ALA A 37 -12.29 -7.91 3.20
C ALA A 37 -11.34 -6.74 3.50
N ILE A 38 -11.69 -5.53 3.03
CA ILE A 38 -10.93 -4.29 3.28
C ILE A 38 -10.84 -3.95 4.76
N ILE A 39 -11.95 -4.01 5.50
CA ILE A 39 -11.96 -3.71 6.95
C ILE A 39 -11.04 -4.69 7.70
N HIS A 40 -11.17 -5.98 7.43
CA HIS A 40 -10.37 -7.01 8.10
C HIS A 40 -8.89 -6.93 7.71
N PHE A 41 -8.58 -6.61 6.45
CA PHE A 41 -7.20 -6.40 5.99
C PHE A 41 -6.56 -5.17 6.65
N ALA A 42 -7.30 -4.07 6.80
CA ALA A 42 -6.81 -2.88 7.51
C ALA A 42 -6.54 -3.17 8.99
N HIS A 43 -7.42 -3.93 9.65
CA HIS A 43 -7.22 -4.36 11.03
C HIS A 43 -6.00 -5.28 11.16
N PHE A 44 -5.85 -6.25 10.26
CA PHE A 44 -4.68 -7.12 10.18
C PHE A 44 -3.37 -6.32 10.10
N LEU A 45 -3.26 -5.38 9.15
CA LEU A 45 -2.06 -4.56 8.99
C LEU A 45 -1.75 -3.73 10.25
N GLU A 46 -2.76 -3.14 10.88
CA GLU A 46 -2.54 -2.40 12.13
C GLU A 46 -1.97 -3.31 13.23
N LEU A 47 -2.56 -4.48 13.45
CA LEU A 47 -2.10 -5.40 14.49
C LEU A 47 -0.72 -5.99 14.17
N LEU A 48 -0.45 -6.28 12.91
CA LEU A 48 0.83 -6.82 12.48
C LEU A 48 1.96 -5.80 12.61
N PHE A 49 1.73 -4.54 12.23
CA PHE A 49 2.73 -3.48 12.44
C PHE A 49 2.95 -3.20 13.93
N LYS A 50 1.90 -3.26 14.75
CA LYS A 50 2.07 -3.23 16.22
C LYS A 50 2.92 -4.39 16.70
N TYR A 51 2.70 -5.59 16.17
CA TYR A 51 3.48 -6.77 16.52
C TYR A 51 4.96 -6.57 16.19
N TYR A 52 5.30 -6.02 15.02
CA TYR A 52 6.68 -5.68 14.67
C TYR A 52 7.29 -4.68 15.67
N VAL A 53 6.58 -3.61 16.03
CA VAL A 53 7.05 -2.66 17.05
C VAL A 53 7.29 -3.34 18.41
N THR A 54 6.45 -4.30 18.79
CA THR A 54 6.64 -5.05 20.05
C THR A 54 7.85 -5.97 20.04
N GLN A 55 8.39 -6.34 18.87
CA GLN A 55 9.63 -7.11 18.78
C GLN A 55 10.83 -6.30 19.25
N SER A 56 10.82 -4.99 19.01
CA SER A 56 11.83 -4.06 19.53
C SER A 56 11.66 -3.86 21.04
N HIS A 57 10.45 -3.55 21.50
CA HIS A 57 10.13 -3.53 22.93
C HIS A 57 8.61 -3.59 23.22
N PRO A 58 8.11 -4.47 24.11
CA PRO A 58 6.67 -4.65 24.33
C PRO A 58 5.89 -3.39 24.73
N LEU A 59 6.52 -2.47 25.47
CA LEU A 59 5.85 -1.24 25.92
C LEU A 59 5.59 -0.23 24.79
N LEU A 60 6.28 -0.31 23.65
CA LEU A 60 6.14 0.66 22.56
C LEU A 60 4.78 0.59 21.87
N ILE A 61 3.99 -0.47 22.12
CA ILE A 61 2.61 -0.54 21.68
C ILE A 61 1.69 0.49 22.34
N TYR A 62 2.07 1.05 23.50
CA TYR A 62 1.25 2.01 24.24
C TYR A 62 1.65 3.45 23.93
N LYS A 63 0.67 4.34 23.78
CA LYS A 63 0.92 5.79 23.61
C LYS A 63 1.63 6.43 24.80
N ASN A 64 1.45 5.85 26.00
CA ASN A 64 2.12 6.29 27.22
C ASN A 64 2.77 5.09 27.94
N PRO A 65 3.96 4.64 27.50
CA PRO A 65 4.60 3.41 27.98
C PRO A 65 5.04 3.46 29.44
N PHE A 66 5.13 4.65 30.04
CA PHE A 66 5.58 4.86 31.42
C PHE A 66 4.44 5.16 32.40
N ALA A 67 3.18 5.01 31.97
CA ALA A 67 2.03 5.19 32.83
C ALA A 67 2.02 4.16 33.97
N LYS A 68 1.50 4.56 35.14
CA LYS A 68 1.38 3.67 36.31
C LYS A 68 0.53 2.42 36.05
N ASP A 69 -0.48 2.55 35.19
CA ASP A 69 -1.36 1.47 34.74
C ASP A 69 -1.30 1.40 33.22
N VAL A 70 -0.21 0.80 32.72
CA VAL A 70 0.15 0.79 31.30
C VAL A 70 -0.83 -0.01 30.45
N GLU A 71 -1.37 -1.11 30.99
CA GLU A 71 -2.32 -1.98 30.29
C GLU A 71 -3.66 -1.29 29.97
N ARG A 72 -4.00 -0.22 30.70
CA ARG A 72 -5.18 0.62 30.44
C ARG A 72 -4.93 1.77 29.50
N GLN A 73 -3.69 1.97 29.04
CA GLN A 73 -3.38 3.03 28.10
C GLN A 73 -3.86 2.66 26.70
N GLN A 74 -4.17 3.70 25.93
CA GLN A 74 -4.42 3.54 24.49
C GLN A 74 -3.18 2.98 23.81
N THR A 75 -3.40 2.07 22.87
CA THR A 75 -2.34 1.60 22.00
C THR A 75 -2.13 2.57 20.84
N ILE A 76 -0.95 2.50 20.23
CA ILE A 76 -0.60 3.21 19.00
C ILE A 76 -1.55 2.81 17.86
N GLY A 77 -1.67 3.59 16.80
CA GLY A 77 -2.32 3.18 15.55
C GLY A 77 -1.31 2.71 14.50
N LEU A 78 -1.79 2.31 13.31
CA LEU A 78 -0.93 1.91 12.19
C LEU A 78 0.16 2.94 11.87
N TRP A 79 -0.18 4.23 11.78
CA TRP A 79 0.77 5.28 11.42
C TRP A 79 1.82 5.55 12.48
N GLU A 80 1.43 5.47 13.76
CA GLU A 80 2.39 5.56 14.85
C GLU A 80 3.36 4.37 14.79
N ALA A 81 2.87 3.15 14.51
CA ALA A 81 3.71 1.98 14.31
C ALA A 81 4.67 2.11 13.11
N VAL A 82 4.18 2.57 11.96
CA VAL A 82 5.01 2.88 10.78
C VAL A 82 6.13 3.87 11.13
N GLN A 83 5.83 4.93 11.88
CA GLN A 83 6.83 5.92 12.28
C GLN A 83 7.85 5.32 13.27
N PHE A 84 7.43 4.47 14.20
CA PHE A 84 8.37 3.75 15.07
C PHE A 84 9.34 2.90 14.26
N LEU A 85 8.83 2.07 13.35
CA LEU A 85 9.68 1.20 12.51
C LEU A 85 10.66 2.02 11.65
N ARG A 86 10.21 3.14 11.08
CA ARG A 86 11.09 4.06 10.33
C ARG A 86 12.19 4.66 11.21
N ASN A 87 11.85 5.06 12.43
CA ASN A 87 12.81 5.61 13.38
C ASN A 87 13.82 4.55 13.88
N GLU A 88 13.45 3.28 13.83
CA GLU A 88 14.34 2.14 14.08
C GLU A 88 15.23 1.78 12.87
N GLY A 89 15.02 2.44 11.72
CA GLY A 89 15.81 2.28 10.51
C GLY A 89 15.22 1.31 9.49
N HIS A 90 14.00 0.82 9.71
CA HIS A 90 13.32 -0.02 8.73
C HIS A 90 12.85 0.81 7.54
N VAL A 91 13.21 0.36 6.34
CA VAL A 91 12.79 0.99 5.08
C VAL A 91 11.40 0.48 4.73
N ILE A 92 10.47 1.41 4.53
CA ILE A 92 9.15 1.15 3.98
C ILE A 92 9.11 1.83 2.62
N ALA A 93 8.92 1.04 1.55
CA ALA A 93 8.87 1.54 0.20
C ALA A 93 7.80 2.65 0.06
N PRO A 94 8.07 3.76 -0.64
CA PRO A 94 7.09 4.85 -0.83
C PRO A 94 5.74 4.37 -1.35
N GLU A 95 5.74 3.36 -2.21
CA GLU A 95 4.54 2.78 -2.83
C GLU A 95 3.77 1.93 -1.85
N PHE A 96 4.46 1.17 -1.00
CA PHE A 96 3.81 0.48 0.10
C PHE A 96 3.17 1.49 1.08
N GLN A 97 3.84 2.62 1.35
CA GLN A 97 3.24 3.69 2.16
C GLN A 97 1.97 4.26 1.49
N LYS A 98 2.00 4.54 0.18
CA LYS A 98 0.81 5.00 -0.56
C LYS A 98 -0.35 4.01 -0.45
N ASP A 99 -0.08 2.71 -0.48
CA ASP A 99 -1.12 1.68 -0.34
C ASP A 99 -1.72 1.64 1.05
N LEU A 100 -0.91 1.82 2.09
CA LEU A 100 -1.39 1.96 3.46
C LEU A 100 -2.28 3.21 3.60
N GLU A 101 -1.94 4.33 2.93
CA GLU A 101 -2.76 5.54 2.90
C GLU A 101 -4.08 5.34 2.16
N TRP A 102 -4.03 4.69 1.01
CA TRP A 102 -5.21 4.33 0.23
C TRP A 102 -6.16 3.45 1.05
N LEU A 103 -5.63 2.39 1.68
CA LEU A 103 -6.43 1.46 2.48
C LEU A 103 -7.09 2.16 3.66
N LYS A 104 -6.35 3.06 4.33
CA LYS A 104 -6.88 3.89 5.42
C LYS A 104 -8.05 4.77 4.93
N LYS A 105 -7.88 5.46 3.79
CA LYS A 105 -8.91 6.33 3.21
C LYS A 105 -10.16 5.52 2.84
N LEU A 106 -9.98 4.36 2.20
CA LEU A 106 -11.08 3.50 1.80
C LEU A 106 -11.80 2.90 3.01
N ARG A 107 -11.08 2.34 3.98
CA ARG A 107 -11.64 1.83 5.24
C ARG A 107 -12.44 2.89 5.99
N ASN A 108 -11.90 4.11 6.12
CA ASN A 108 -12.63 5.22 6.75
C ASN A 108 -13.90 5.60 5.99
N SER A 109 -13.86 5.55 4.65
CA SER A 109 -15.03 5.83 3.81
C SER A 109 -16.10 4.74 3.98
N ILE A 110 -15.70 3.47 4.06
CA ILE A 110 -16.60 2.33 4.31
C ILE A 110 -17.28 2.45 5.68
N GLU A 111 -16.54 2.82 6.72
CA GLU A 111 -17.06 2.82 8.10
C GLU A 111 -17.86 4.08 8.47
N HIS A 112 -17.51 5.25 7.90
CA HIS A 112 -17.99 6.53 8.41
C HIS A 112 -18.73 7.39 7.37
N TYR A 113 -18.77 7.01 6.09
CA TYR A 113 -19.40 7.81 5.05
C TYR A 113 -20.01 6.96 3.91
N LYS A 114 -20.49 7.63 2.85
CA LYS A 114 -20.79 6.98 1.58
C LYS A 114 -19.47 6.57 0.93
N PHE A 115 -19.42 5.38 0.36
CA PHE A 115 -18.27 4.93 -0.40
C PHE A 115 -18.71 4.35 -1.74
N THR A 116 -17.83 4.48 -2.71
CA THR A 116 -17.84 3.77 -3.99
C THR A 116 -16.50 3.09 -4.12
N MET A 117 -16.47 1.90 -4.71
CA MET A 117 -15.23 1.21 -5.01
C MET A 117 -15.27 0.71 -6.45
N GLU A 118 -14.15 0.81 -7.14
CA GLU A 118 -13.94 0.10 -8.40
C GLU A 118 -13.35 -1.27 -8.04
N LEU A 119 -13.96 -2.34 -8.54
CA LEU A 119 -13.64 -3.69 -8.07
C LEU A 119 -12.22 -4.10 -8.48
N ARG A 120 -11.79 -3.68 -9.67
CA ARG A 120 -10.43 -3.95 -10.15
C ARG A 120 -9.40 -3.20 -9.30
N GLU A 121 -9.62 -1.94 -8.93
CA GLU A 121 -8.77 -1.17 -8.01
C GLU A 121 -8.64 -1.85 -6.63
N VAL A 122 -9.73 -2.40 -6.11
CA VAL A 122 -9.71 -3.16 -4.84
C VAL A 122 -8.88 -4.43 -4.94
N ARG A 123 -9.10 -5.25 -5.97
CA ARG A 123 -8.34 -6.48 -6.19
C ARG A 123 -6.85 -6.18 -6.34
N PHE A 124 -6.51 -5.17 -7.15
CA PHE A 124 -5.14 -4.75 -7.39
C PHE A 124 -4.45 -4.26 -6.13
N THR A 125 -5.12 -3.39 -5.37
CA THR A 125 -4.50 -2.85 -4.15
C THR A 125 -4.34 -3.92 -3.08
N LEU A 126 -5.29 -4.86 -2.94
CA LEU A 126 -5.14 -5.98 -2.01
C LEU A 126 -4.03 -6.95 -2.45
N GLY A 127 -3.89 -7.25 -3.74
CA GLY A 127 -2.79 -8.06 -4.28
C GLY A 127 -1.43 -7.41 -4.02
N ARG A 128 -1.28 -6.12 -4.36
CA ARG A 128 -0.06 -5.33 -4.13
C ARG A 128 0.29 -5.21 -2.64
N LEU A 129 -0.68 -4.91 -1.79
CA LEU A 129 -0.50 -4.89 -0.33
C LEU A 129 -0.06 -6.24 0.21
N THR A 130 -0.63 -7.34 -0.29
CA THR A 130 -0.25 -8.69 0.12
C THR A 130 1.19 -8.98 -0.27
N GLN A 131 1.59 -8.64 -1.50
CA GLN A 131 2.97 -8.85 -1.96
C GLN A 131 3.98 -7.98 -1.21
N ALA A 132 3.73 -6.67 -1.10
CA ALA A 132 4.59 -5.75 -0.36
C ALA A 132 4.70 -6.14 1.12
N LEU A 133 3.63 -6.69 1.69
CA LEU A 133 3.67 -7.21 3.05
C LEU A 133 4.56 -8.44 3.18
N LEU A 134 4.53 -9.38 2.23
CA LEU A 134 5.41 -10.55 2.27
C LEU A 134 6.88 -10.13 2.21
N GLU A 135 7.21 -9.20 1.31
CA GLU A 135 8.56 -8.65 1.21
C GLU A 135 8.99 -7.94 2.49
N PHE A 136 8.08 -7.17 3.10
CA PHE A 136 8.35 -6.48 4.35
C PHE A 136 8.48 -7.45 5.55
N ASN A 137 7.64 -8.49 5.61
CA ASN A 137 7.71 -9.53 6.63
C ASN A 137 9.03 -10.30 6.54
N ASP A 138 9.42 -10.73 5.35
CA ASP A 138 10.68 -11.45 5.09
C ASP A 138 11.91 -10.59 5.44
N TYR A 139 11.77 -9.25 5.39
CA TYR A 139 12.79 -8.30 5.82
C TYR A 139 12.85 -8.08 7.35
N ILE A 140 11.70 -8.03 8.04
CA ILE A 140 11.61 -7.55 9.42
C ILE A 140 11.44 -8.66 10.47
N ALA A 141 10.89 -9.81 10.10
CA ALA A 141 10.44 -10.82 11.04
C ALA A 141 11.02 -12.21 10.75
N ASP A 142 11.21 -12.99 11.80
CA ASP A 142 11.73 -14.37 11.75
C ASP A 142 10.58 -15.40 11.76
N PHE A 143 9.53 -15.13 10.97
CA PHE A 143 8.44 -16.07 10.71
C PHE A 143 7.85 -15.81 9.34
N ASP A 144 7.27 -16.83 8.70
CA ASP A 144 6.55 -16.67 7.44
C ASP A 144 5.05 -16.53 7.71
N ILE A 145 4.45 -15.42 7.30
CA ILE A 145 2.99 -15.20 7.41
C ILE A 145 2.20 -16.34 6.75
N ARG A 146 2.74 -16.96 5.69
CA ARG A 146 2.09 -18.05 4.95
C ARG A 146 1.82 -19.27 5.85
N ASP A 147 2.68 -19.52 6.82
CA ASP A 147 2.54 -20.64 7.77
C ASP A 147 1.35 -20.47 8.73
N HIS A 148 0.80 -19.25 8.79
CA HIS A 148 -0.31 -18.89 9.67
C HIS A 148 -1.66 -18.77 8.94
N ILE A 149 -1.68 -18.95 7.61
CA ILE A 149 -2.91 -18.88 6.82
C ILE A 149 -3.65 -20.22 6.90
N ASP A 150 -4.96 -20.17 7.14
CA ASP A 150 -5.80 -21.35 7.16
C ASP A 150 -5.77 -22.04 5.79
N SER A 151 -5.77 -23.37 5.79
CA SER A 151 -5.74 -24.18 4.55
C SER A 151 -6.86 -23.83 3.56
N ASN A 152 -8.01 -23.38 4.07
CA ASN A 152 -9.15 -22.97 3.25
C ASN A 152 -8.95 -21.60 2.58
N ASN A 153 -8.00 -20.79 3.07
CA ASN A 153 -7.71 -19.44 2.58
C ASN A 153 -6.38 -19.39 1.80
N LEU A 154 -5.51 -20.39 1.96
CA LEU A 154 -4.21 -20.45 1.29
C LEU A 154 -4.33 -20.28 -0.23
N GLY A 155 -5.26 -20.98 -0.88
CA GLY A 155 -5.45 -20.84 -2.34
C GLY A 155 -5.91 -19.44 -2.76
N VAL A 156 -6.66 -18.72 -1.91
CA VAL A 156 -7.09 -17.34 -2.18
C VAL A 156 -5.91 -16.39 -2.07
N PHE A 157 -5.08 -16.59 -1.04
CA PHE A 157 -3.85 -15.84 -0.83
C PHE A 157 -2.85 -16.05 -1.97
N GLU A 158 -2.62 -17.31 -2.37
CA GLU A 158 -1.76 -17.66 -3.51
C GLU A 158 -2.28 -17.01 -4.79
N THR A 159 -3.59 -17.11 -5.04
CA THR A 159 -4.22 -16.45 -6.19
C THR A 159 -4.00 -14.94 -6.17
N LEU A 160 -4.23 -14.26 -5.04
CA LEU A 160 -4.01 -12.81 -4.90
C LEU A 160 -2.55 -12.40 -5.18
N SER A 161 -1.57 -13.18 -4.68
CA SER A 161 -0.14 -12.90 -4.89
C SER A 161 0.32 -13.25 -6.31
N ASP A 162 -0.12 -14.39 -6.84
CA ASP A 162 0.29 -14.90 -8.14
C ASP A 162 -0.37 -14.14 -9.29
N GLU A 163 -1.65 -13.78 -9.16
CA GLU A 163 -2.34 -12.91 -10.13
C GLU A 163 -1.64 -11.56 -10.23
N TYR A 164 -1.32 -10.94 -9.09
CA TYR A 164 -0.57 -9.68 -9.06
C TYR A 164 0.78 -9.81 -9.80
N LYS A 165 1.58 -10.84 -9.48
CA LYS A 165 2.87 -11.07 -10.15
C LYS A 165 2.73 -11.32 -11.64
N ALA A 166 1.74 -12.13 -12.04
CA ALA A 166 1.49 -12.46 -13.43
C ALA A 166 1.06 -11.23 -14.23
N GLU A 167 0.19 -10.39 -13.68
CA GLU A 167 -0.25 -9.14 -14.32
C GLU A 167 0.89 -8.12 -14.43
N VAL A 168 1.73 -7.98 -13.39
CA VAL A 168 2.91 -7.11 -13.45
C VAL A 168 3.89 -7.61 -14.50
N ALA A 169 4.18 -8.91 -14.55
CA ALA A 169 5.08 -9.47 -15.56
C ALA A 169 4.54 -9.31 -16.99
N ALA A 170 3.22 -9.48 -17.19
CA ALA A 170 2.59 -9.25 -18.48
C ALA A 170 2.65 -7.77 -18.89
N ALA A 171 2.38 -6.86 -17.95
CA ALA A 171 2.44 -5.42 -18.18
C ALA A 171 3.88 -4.94 -18.43
N GLN A 172 4.87 -5.49 -17.73
CA GLN A 172 6.28 -5.19 -17.96
C GLN A 172 6.69 -5.59 -19.37
N LYS A 173 6.34 -6.82 -19.79
CA LYS A 173 6.64 -7.28 -21.14
C LYS A 173 5.98 -6.39 -22.20
N GLN A 174 4.73 -5.99 -21.99
CA GLN A 174 4.05 -5.06 -22.90
C GLN A 174 4.73 -3.69 -22.91
N ALA A 175 5.16 -3.19 -21.76
CA ALA A 175 5.91 -1.93 -21.66
C ALA A 175 7.24 -2.00 -22.44
N GLU A 176 7.99 -3.10 -22.32
CA GLU A 176 9.21 -3.33 -23.10
C GLU A 176 8.94 -3.34 -24.61
N GLU A 177 7.84 -3.96 -25.05
CA GLU A 177 7.46 -4.06 -26.46
C GLU A 177 6.97 -2.72 -27.06
N GLU A 178 6.33 -1.86 -26.28
CA GLU A 178 5.75 -0.59 -26.75
C GLU A 178 6.64 0.64 -26.49
N SER A 179 7.68 0.53 -25.66
CA SER A 179 8.56 1.65 -25.30
C SER A 179 9.52 2.04 -26.42
N GLU A 180 9.71 3.36 -26.61
CA GLU A 180 10.73 3.91 -27.51
C GLU A 180 12.17 3.54 -27.10
N THR A 181 12.38 3.09 -25.85
CA THR A 181 13.69 2.71 -25.30
C THR A 181 13.96 1.20 -25.33
N ASP A 182 13.03 0.38 -25.83
CA ASP A 182 13.05 -1.10 -25.73
C ASP A 182 13.19 -1.60 -24.27
N GLN A 183 12.82 -0.77 -23.29
CA GLN A 183 12.90 -1.07 -21.86
C GLN A 183 11.63 -0.59 -21.17
N ALA A 184 11.15 -1.42 -20.22
CA ALA A 184 10.16 -0.97 -19.26
C ALA A 184 10.82 -0.04 -18.24
N GLU A 185 10.09 1.01 -17.90
CA GLU A 185 10.48 2.06 -16.98
C GLU A 185 9.60 1.99 -15.73
N SER A 186 10.14 2.47 -14.61
CA SER A 186 9.38 2.52 -13.35
C SER A 186 8.20 3.49 -13.47
N CYS A 187 7.00 3.01 -13.14
CA CYS A 187 5.80 3.83 -13.02
C CYS A 187 5.75 4.48 -11.63
N LEU A 188 5.81 5.82 -11.57
CA LEU A 188 5.82 6.57 -10.30
C LEU A 188 4.47 6.53 -9.55
N TYR A 189 3.41 6.06 -10.20
CA TYR A 189 2.09 5.88 -9.59
C TYR A 189 1.96 4.52 -8.91
N CYS A 190 2.37 3.43 -9.56
CA CYS A 190 2.17 2.08 -9.02
C CYS A 190 3.41 1.42 -8.43
N GLY A 191 4.62 1.89 -8.78
CA GLY A 191 5.91 1.37 -8.32
C GLY A 191 6.54 0.29 -9.18
N ASN A 192 5.78 -0.28 -10.12
CA ASN A 192 6.27 -1.37 -10.95
C ASN A 192 7.01 -0.85 -12.18
N ASP A 193 7.98 -1.61 -12.67
CA ASP A 193 8.65 -1.40 -13.96
C ASP A 193 7.72 -1.83 -15.11
N THR A 194 6.65 -1.07 -15.30
CA THR A 194 5.54 -1.38 -16.22
C THR A 194 5.13 -0.18 -17.07
N ALA A 195 5.96 0.87 -17.13
CA ALA A 195 5.71 2.03 -17.97
C ALA A 195 6.55 2.00 -19.26
N ALA A 196 5.96 2.39 -20.38
CA ALA A 196 6.68 2.65 -21.63
C ALA A 196 6.75 4.14 -21.90
N LEU A 197 7.88 4.62 -22.42
CA LEU A 197 7.98 5.97 -22.95
C LEU A 197 7.42 5.99 -24.38
N ILE A 198 6.30 6.69 -24.58
CA ILE A 198 5.61 6.83 -25.87
C ILE A 198 5.27 8.31 -26.07
N GLU A 199 5.83 8.94 -27.11
CA GLU A 199 5.57 10.33 -27.50
C GLU A 199 5.66 11.31 -26.32
N LYS A 200 6.80 11.31 -25.61
CA LYS A 200 7.05 12.11 -24.39
C LYS A 200 6.09 11.82 -23.22
N THR A 201 5.42 10.68 -23.20
CA THR A 201 4.54 10.28 -22.09
C THR A 201 4.91 8.91 -21.58
N TYR A 202 5.09 8.76 -20.27
CA TYR A 202 5.22 7.43 -19.68
C TYR A 202 3.82 6.85 -19.47
N LYS A 203 3.51 5.75 -20.16
CA LYS A 203 2.22 5.06 -20.10
C LYS A 203 2.38 3.72 -19.39
N CYS A 204 1.67 3.55 -18.28
CA CYS A 204 1.77 2.34 -17.48
C CYS A 204 0.79 1.26 -17.95
N PHE A 205 1.29 0.10 -18.39
CA PHE A 205 0.44 -1.02 -18.83
C PHE A 205 -0.18 -1.79 -17.67
N TYR A 206 0.28 -1.56 -16.45
CA TYR A 206 -0.31 -2.15 -15.25
C TYR A 206 -1.45 -1.28 -14.70
N CYS A 207 -1.12 -0.10 -14.17
CA CYS A 207 -2.11 0.78 -13.51
C CYS A 207 -2.82 1.76 -14.44
N GLN A 208 -2.47 1.80 -15.73
CA GLN A 208 -3.11 2.63 -16.76
C GLN A 208 -2.97 4.15 -16.54
N GLU A 209 -2.07 4.57 -15.65
CA GLU A 209 -1.75 5.98 -15.46
C GLU A 209 -0.83 6.48 -16.59
N GLU A 210 -1.05 7.75 -16.97
CA GLU A 210 -0.22 8.48 -17.91
C GLU A 210 0.55 9.60 -17.20
N ASP A 211 1.85 9.66 -17.45
CA ASP A 211 2.78 10.60 -16.83
C ASP A 211 3.53 11.37 -17.92
N PRO A 212 2.95 12.46 -18.46
CA PRO A 212 3.58 13.23 -19.51
C PRO A 212 4.84 13.94 -19.01
N ILE A 213 5.82 14.09 -19.88
CA ILE A 213 6.99 14.94 -19.66
C ILE A 213 6.56 16.39 -19.95
N LEU A 214 6.66 17.25 -18.94
CA LEU A 214 6.30 18.65 -18.99
C LEU A 214 7.54 19.53 -18.82
N GLU A 215 7.50 20.73 -19.40
CA GLU A 215 8.56 21.72 -19.26
C GLU A 215 8.25 22.65 -18.07
N CYS A 216 9.21 22.86 -17.17
CA CYS A 216 9.06 23.79 -16.06
C CYS A 216 8.96 25.24 -16.56
N CYS A 217 7.90 25.97 -16.19
CA CYS A 217 7.67 27.34 -16.64
C CYS A 217 8.68 28.39 -16.12
N VAL A 218 9.51 28.01 -15.14
CA VAL A 218 10.54 28.90 -14.53
C VAL A 218 11.92 28.64 -15.11
N CYS A 219 12.36 27.38 -15.19
CA CYS A 219 13.73 27.03 -15.60
C CYS A 219 13.84 26.29 -16.93
N GLY A 220 12.72 25.85 -17.53
CA GLY A 220 12.70 25.16 -18.82
C GLY A 220 13.20 23.72 -18.79
N CYS A 221 13.32 23.08 -17.62
CA CYS A 221 13.69 21.66 -17.56
C CYS A 221 12.49 20.75 -17.87
N ASP A 222 12.76 19.67 -18.60
CA ASP A 222 11.80 18.59 -18.85
C ASP A 222 11.78 17.64 -17.64
N GLU A 223 10.59 17.37 -17.08
CA GLU A 223 10.39 16.46 -15.96
C GLU A 223 9.03 15.75 -16.08
N ARG A 224 8.87 14.58 -15.47
CA ARG A 224 7.58 13.87 -15.42
C ARG A 224 6.58 14.66 -14.60
N ARG A 225 5.31 14.75 -15.04
CA ARG A 225 4.22 15.42 -14.33
C ARG A 225 4.12 15.01 -12.86
N TYR A 226 4.34 13.73 -12.56
CA TYR A 226 4.34 13.23 -11.18
C TYR A 226 5.29 14.00 -10.23
N ASN A 227 6.44 14.48 -10.73
CA ASN A 227 7.45 15.21 -9.97
C ASN A 227 7.28 16.74 -10.04
N MET A 228 6.15 17.23 -10.56
CA MET A 228 5.91 18.65 -10.77
C MET A 228 4.68 19.14 -10.00
N SER A 229 4.74 20.40 -9.59
CA SER A 229 3.65 21.08 -8.90
C SER A 229 2.93 22.02 -9.85
N LEU A 230 1.59 22.02 -9.78
CA LEU A 230 0.77 22.96 -10.52
C LEU A 230 0.93 24.35 -9.90
N TRP A 231 1.45 25.29 -10.69
CA TRP A 231 1.74 26.65 -10.26
C TRP A 231 0.61 27.62 -10.58
N ASN A 232 -0.03 27.44 -11.73
CA ASN A 232 -1.13 28.29 -12.17
C ASN A 232 -2.24 27.46 -12.83
N ASP A 233 -3.37 27.34 -12.14
CA ASP A 233 -4.55 26.62 -12.60
C ASP A 233 -5.18 27.22 -13.87
N GLU A 234 -5.02 28.54 -14.12
CA GLU A 234 -5.63 29.20 -15.30
C GLU A 234 -4.90 28.88 -16.60
N HIS A 235 -3.62 28.54 -16.52
CA HIS A 235 -2.77 28.26 -17.69
C HIS A 235 -2.21 26.83 -17.69
N GLU A 236 -2.52 26.04 -16.66
CA GLU A 236 -1.94 24.73 -16.41
C GLU A 236 -0.40 24.77 -16.45
N ASP A 237 0.18 25.80 -15.84
CA ASP A 237 1.64 25.95 -15.75
C ASP A 237 2.19 25.07 -14.62
N TYR A 238 3.25 24.32 -14.90
CA TYR A 238 3.90 23.45 -13.93
C TYR A 238 5.30 23.94 -13.58
N ILE A 239 5.69 23.77 -12.32
CA ILE A 239 7.05 24.02 -11.84
C ILE A 239 7.70 22.73 -11.33
N CYS A 240 9.00 22.59 -11.54
CA CYS A 240 9.76 21.49 -10.97
C CYS A 240 10.02 21.72 -9.47
N GLU A 241 10.22 20.64 -8.72
CA GLU A 241 10.54 20.66 -7.28
C GLU A 241 11.67 21.64 -6.94
N GLY A 242 12.75 21.66 -7.73
CA GLY A 242 13.86 22.57 -7.50
C GLY A 242 13.53 24.07 -7.65
N CYS A 243 12.55 24.42 -8.48
CA CYS A 243 12.03 25.78 -8.58
C CYS A 243 11.05 26.09 -7.45
N GLU A 244 10.18 25.14 -7.10
CA GLU A 244 9.23 25.26 -5.98
C GLU A 244 9.96 25.50 -4.65
N ASP A 245 11.00 24.73 -4.37
CA ASP A 245 11.82 24.86 -3.17
C ASP A 245 12.49 26.23 -3.08
N ARG A 246 13.01 26.74 -4.20
CA ARG A 246 13.64 28.06 -4.24
C ARG A 246 12.65 29.17 -3.96
N ILE A 247 11.45 29.07 -4.54
CA ILE A 247 10.41 30.09 -4.38
C ILE A 247 9.82 30.05 -2.97
N SER A 248 9.58 28.86 -2.41
CA SER A 248 8.97 28.67 -1.09
C SER A 248 9.88 29.09 0.07
N ASN A 249 11.20 29.14 -0.16
CA ASN A 249 12.20 29.54 0.83
C ASN A 249 12.69 31.00 0.67
N MET A 250 12.04 31.80 -0.17
CA MET A 250 12.27 33.25 -0.31
C MET A 250 11.34 34.07 0.60
#